data_AF-A0A7S1EXK0-F1
#
_entry.id   AF-A0A7S1EXK0-F1
#
_cell.length_a   1.000
_cell.length_b   1.000
_cell.length_c   1.000
_cell.angle_alpha   90.00
_cell.angle_beta   90.00
_cell.angle_gamma   90.00
#
_symmetry.space_group_name_H-M   'P 1'
#
loop_
_entity.id
_entity.type
_entity.pdbx_description
1 polymer ?
#
loop_
_entity_poly.entity_id
_entity_poly.type
_entity_poly.pdbx_seq_one_letter_code
_entity_poly.pdbx_strand_id
1 'polypeptide(L)'
;KGLTTPGLASLFPETASGVVWNRTTKPDVFHLGFVERVRNEIREYRACVKDGDVEKVNAQPCVADGWSSNIETGAHLFRGLYSAQVETWLKSNSAEQLFFISNNKLKSNPVETVAEVSKFLGLPHFLKYSMTEQELNKRIQDKYPGFWKEGWVIQGADQKFPEFVRPELEAFFKPFNRQ
;
A
#
# COMPACT_ATOMS: atom_id res chain seq x y z
N LYS A 1 -23.73 22.29 13.33
CA LYS A 1 -23.29 22.65 11.97
C LYS A 1 -22.48 21.48 11.45
N GLY A 2 -23.04 20.70 10.53
CA GLY A 2 -22.42 19.47 10.02
C GLY A 2 -21.20 19.78 9.17
N LEU A 3 -20.06 19.19 9.52
CA LEU A 3 -18.87 19.22 8.69
C LEU A 3 -19.02 18.13 7.64
N THR A 4 -19.31 18.54 6.40
CA THR A 4 -19.18 17.67 5.23
C THR A 4 -17.70 17.39 5.02
N THR A 5 -17.29 16.14 5.26
CA THR A 5 -15.97 15.64 4.94
C THR A 5 -15.75 15.76 3.42
N PRO A 6 -14.65 16.36 2.94
CA PRO A 6 -14.34 16.35 1.51
C PRO A 6 -14.19 14.90 1.05
N GLY A 7 -15.00 14.47 0.09
CA GLY A 7 -14.83 13.16 -0.55
C GLY A 7 -13.50 13.11 -1.31
N LEU A 8 -12.98 11.91 -1.58
CA LEU A 8 -11.71 11.66 -2.29
C LEU A 8 -11.49 12.45 -3.58
N ALA A 9 -12.54 12.96 -4.21
CA ALA A 9 -12.44 13.89 -5.33
C ALA A 9 -11.63 15.16 -5.01
N SER A 10 -11.53 15.57 -3.74
CA SER A 10 -10.67 16.70 -3.32
C SER A 10 -9.20 16.33 -3.11
N LEU A 11 -8.88 15.03 -3.04
CA LEU A 11 -7.51 14.51 -2.96
C LEU A 11 -6.90 14.32 -4.34
N PHE A 12 -7.72 14.32 -5.40
CA PHE A 12 -7.26 14.37 -6.77
C PHE A 12 -7.25 15.84 -7.24
N PRO A 13 -6.07 16.44 -7.46
CA PRO A 13 -5.90 17.85 -7.77
C PRO A 13 -6.43 18.28 -9.16
N GLU A 14 -7.22 17.44 -9.83
CA GLU A 14 -7.90 17.82 -11.08
C GLU A 14 -8.86 19.01 -10.86
N THR A 15 -9.31 19.22 -9.62
CA THR A 15 -10.16 20.35 -9.20
C THR A 15 -9.42 21.41 -8.36
N ALA A 16 -8.14 21.19 -8.03
CA ALA A 16 -7.35 22.13 -7.24
C ALA A 16 -6.88 23.28 -8.15
N SER A 17 -7.49 24.46 -7.98
CA SER A 17 -7.10 25.68 -8.68
C SER A 17 -5.62 25.98 -8.45
N GLY A 18 -4.81 25.96 -9.50
CA GLY A 18 -3.38 26.34 -9.44
C GLY A 18 -2.37 25.21 -9.58
N VAL A 19 -2.80 23.94 -9.67
CA VAL A 19 -1.88 22.83 -9.98
C VAL A 19 -1.90 22.56 -11.49
N VAL A 20 -0.87 23.03 -12.20
CA VAL A 20 -0.64 22.68 -13.60
C VAL A 20 0.21 21.41 -13.64
N TRP A 21 -0.43 20.26 -13.82
CA TRP A 21 0.28 19.03 -14.16
C TRP A 21 0.94 19.20 -15.52
N ASN A 22 2.24 18.90 -15.60
CA ASN A 22 2.93 18.79 -16.87
C ASN A 22 2.36 17.57 -17.62
N ARG A 23 1.40 17.80 -18.51
CA ARG A 23 0.63 16.73 -19.17
C ARG A 23 1.44 15.91 -20.18
N THR A 24 2.65 16.32 -20.53
CA THR A 24 3.58 15.55 -21.36
C THR A 24 4.19 14.34 -20.63
N THR A 25 4.01 14.22 -19.31
CA THR A 25 4.47 13.06 -18.53
C THR A 25 3.31 12.25 -17.94
N LYS A 26 2.07 12.40 -18.41
CA LYS A 26 1.06 11.36 -18.15
C LYS A 26 1.44 10.17 -19.04
N PRO A 27 1.97 9.05 -18.52
CA PRO A 27 2.02 7.84 -19.32
C PRO A 27 0.60 7.54 -19.83
N ASP A 28 0.48 7.20 -21.12
CA ASP A 28 -0.78 7.00 -21.85
C ASP A 28 -1.77 6.05 -21.13
N VAL A 29 -1.28 5.27 -20.18
CA VAL A 29 -2.06 4.32 -19.37
C VAL A 29 -3.15 4.98 -18.51
N PHE A 30 -3.08 6.28 -18.21
CA PHE A 30 -4.12 6.94 -17.41
C PHE A 30 -5.46 7.11 -18.17
N HIS A 31 -5.47 6.91 -19.50
CA HIS A 31 -6.69 6.86 -20.29
C HIS A 31 -7.45 5.53 -20.14
N LEU A 32 -6.77 4.48 -19.67
CA LEU A 32 -7.37 3.17 -19.47
C LEU A 32 -8.11 3.10 -18.14
N GLY A 33 -9.18 2.32 -18.06
CA GLY A 33 -9.83 2.01 -16.79
C GLY A 33 -8.87 1.28 -15.84
N PHE A 34 -9.06 1.41 -14.52
CA PHE A 34 -8.16 0.79 -13.53
C PHE A 34 -8.00 -0.72 -13.71
N VAL A 35 -9.07 -1.44 -14.04
CA VAL A 35 -9.04 -2.88 -14.33
C VAL A 35 -8.15 -3.20 -15.53
N GLU A 36 -8.20 -2.38 -16.57
CA GLU A 36 -7.40 -2.57 -17.78
C GLU A 36 -5.93 -2.27 -17.51
N ARG A 37 -5.62 -1.25 -16.70
CA ARG A 37 -4.27 -1.01 -16.19
C ARG A 37 -3.74 -2.22 -15.44
N VAL A 38 -4.48 -2.74 -14.46
CA VAL A 38 -4.09 -3.93 -13.70
C VAL A 38 -3.84 -5.14 -14.61
N ARG A 39 -4.69 -5.37 -15.62
CA ARG A 39 -4.48 -6.48 -16.58
C ARG A 39 -3.27 -6.29 -17.48
N ASN A 40 -2.93 -5.05 -17.84
CA ASN A 40 -1.69 -4.77 -18.57
C ASN A 40 -0.48 -5.11 -17.70
N GLU A 41 -0.50 -4.69 -16.44
CA GLU A 41 0.57 -5.02 -15.49
C GLU A 41 0.73 -6.54 -15.32
N ILE A 42 -0.37 -7.30 -15.13
CA ILE A 42 -0.31 -8.77 -15.06
C ILE A 42 0.39 -9.36 -16.30
N ARG A 43 0.06 -8.87 -17.49
CA ARG A 43 0.63 -9.36 -18.75
C ARG A 43 2.12 -9.05 -18.86
N GLU A 44 2.51 -7.82 -18.55
CA GLU A 44 3.90 -7.37 -18.54
C GLU A 44 4.72 -8.20 -17.54
N TYR A 45 4.24 -8.35 -16.31
CA TYR A 45 4.92 -9.16 -15.29
C TYR A 45 5.03 -10.64 -15.67
N ARG A 46 3.98 -11.25 -16.22
CA ARG A 46 4.05 -12.66 -16.66
C ARG A 46 5.04 -12.90 -17.79
N ALA A 47 5.22 -11.91 -18.67
CA ALA A 47 6.21 -12.02 -19.73
C ALA A 47 7.65 -12.03 -19.18
N CYS A 48 7.87 -11.36 -18.05
CA CYS A 48 9.19 -11.24 -17.45
C CYS A 48 9.49 -12.27 -16.36
N VAL A 49 8.48 -12.76 -15.65
CA VAL A 49 8.63 -13.65 -14.50
C VAL A 49 8.12 -15.04 -14.86
N LYS A 50 9.04 -15.96 -15.19
CA LYS A 50 8.71 -17.39 -15.23
C LYS A 50 8.61 -17.92 -13.81
N ASP A 51 7.48 -18.57 -13.50
CA ASP A 51 7.26 -19.39 -12.30
C ASP A 51 7.44 -18.69 -10.94
N GLY A 52 7.37 -17.35 -10.89
CA GLY A 52 7.54 -16.59 -9.65
C GLY A 52 9.00 -16.42 -9.23
N ASP A 53 9.94 -16.51 -10.16
CA ASP A 53 11.37 -16.24 -9.92
C ASP A 53 11.59 -14.76 -9.55
N VAL A 54 11.78 -14.53 -8.25
CA VAL A 54 11.89 -13.23 -7.62
C VAL A 54 13.20 -12.52 -7.96
N GLU A 55 14.28 -13.26 -8.18
CA GLU A 55 15.56 -12.66 -8.55
C GLU A 55 15.48 -11.97 -9.91
N LYS A 56 14.70 -12.53 -10.85
CA LYS A 56 14.47 -11.92 -12.16
C LYS A 56 13.59 -10.66 -12.10
N VAL A 57 12.62 -10.62 -11.19
CA VAL A 57 11.83 -9.40 -10.91
C VAL A 57 12.76 -8.24 -10.54
N ASN A 58 13.79 -8.53 -9.73
CA ASN A 58 14.72 -7.54 -9.21
C ASN A 58 15.90 -7.20 -10.16
N ALA A 59 16.26 -8.11 -11.08
CA ALA A 59 17.45 -7.98 -11.94
C ALA A 59 17.22 -7.21 -13.25
N GLN A 60 15.98 -7.18 -13.76
CA GLN A 60 15.58 -6.34 -14.89
C GLN A 60 14.32 -5.58 -14.51
N PRO A 61 14.21 -4.27 -14.78
CA PRO A 61 12.96 -3.57 -14.55
C PRO A 61 11.95 -4.09 -15.57
N CYS A 62 11.22 -5.13 -15.17
CA CYS A 62 10.06 -5.66 -15.89
C CYS A 62 9.01 -4.55 -16.06
N VAL A 63 9.03 -3.59 -15.14
CA VAL A 63 8.36 -2.30 -15.20
C VAL A 63 9.38 -1.22 -14.84
N ALA A 64 9.71 -0.36 -15.81
CA ALA A 64 10.70 0.72 -15.66
C ALA A 64 10.40 1.67 -14.50
N ASP A 65 9.11 1.95 -14.26
CA ASP A 65 8.67 2.99 -13.33
C ASP A 65 7.98 2.42 -12.07
N GLY A 66 7.84 1.10 -11.94
CA GLY A 66 7.12 0.47 -10.82
C GLY A 66 7.82 0.60 -9.46
N TRP A 67 9.09 0.99 -9.47
CA TRP A 67 10.00 0.99 -8.32
C TRP A 67 9.94 2.29 -7.50
N SER A 68 9.74 3.43 -8.16
CA SER A 68 9.92 4.76 -7.58
C SER A 68 8.68 5.28 -6.86
N SER A 69 7.48 4.99 -7.36
CA SER A 69 6.26 5.61 -6.80
C SER A 69 5.03 4.70 -6.89
N ASN A 70 4.09 4.84 -5.97
CA ASN A 70 2.81 4.12 -5.99
C ASN A 70 1.77 4.76 -6.94
N ILE A 71 2.09 5.90 -7.54
CA ILE A 71 1.24 6.61 -8.49
C ILE A 71 1.68 6.40 -9.95
N GLU A 72 2.77 5.66 -10.17
CA GLU A 72 3.34 5.41 -11.50
C GLU A 72 2.79 4.14 -12.15
N THR A 73 2.87 4.09 -13.49
CA THR A 73 2.49 2.93 -14.30
C THR A 73 3.22 1.67 -13.83
N GLY A 74 2.50 0.57 -13.64
CA GLY A 74 3.12 -0.71 -13.28
C GLY A 74 3.49 -0.87 -11.81
N ALA A 75 3.24 0.14 -10.98
CA ALA A 75 3.48 0.09 -9.55
C ALA A 75 2.34 -0.56 -8.73
N HIS A 76 1.14 -0.73 -9.31
CA HIS A 76 -0.02 -1.21 -8.56
C HIS A 76 0.17 -2.66 -8.12
N LEU A 77 0.66 -3.53 -9.02
CA LEU A 77 0.94 -4.93 -8.69
C LEU A 77 2.32 -5.14 -8.10
N PHE A 78 3.34 -4.38 -8.54
CA PHE A 78 4.71 -4.51 -8.04
C PHE A 78 4.78 -4.46 -6.53
N ARG A 79 4.05 -3.50 -5.93
CA ARG A 79 4.06 -3.29 -4.48
C ARG A 79 3.43 -4.44 -3.71
N GLY A 80 2.62 -5.28 -4.36
CA GLY A 80 2.08 -6.50 -3.79
C GLY A 80 3.03 -7.71 -3.85
N LEU A 81 4.17 -7.61 -4.54
CA LEU A 81 5.19 -8.67 -4.61
C LEU A 81 6.07 -8.64 -3.36
N TYR A 82 5.50 -8.98 -2.20
CA TYR A 82 6.19 -8.84 -0.91
C TYR A 82 7.44 -9.70 -0.79
N SER A 83 7.45 -10.94 -1.32
CA SER A 83 8.64 -11.79 -1.29
C SER A 83 9.84 -11.12 -1.98
N ALA A 84 9.62 -10.48 -3.14
CA ALA A 84 10.64 -9.72 -3.87
C ALA A 84 11.23 -8.55 -3.11
N GLN A 85 10.37 -7.84 -2.40
CA GLN A 85 10.80 -6.73 -1.57
C GLN A 85 11.60 -7.25 -0.38
N VAL A 86 11.12 -8.29 0.29
CA VAL A 86 11.78 -8.89 1.46
C VAL A 86 13.16 -9.44 1.12
N GLU A 87 13.31 -10.17 0.01
CA GLU A 87 14.62 -10.63 -0.45
C GLU A 87 15.62 -9.48 -0.65
N THR A 88 15.14 -8.36 -1.19
CA THR A 88 15.97 -7.16 -1.35
C THR A 88 16.40 -6.59 0.00
N TRP A 89 15.50 -6.53 0.99
CA TRP A 89 15.84 -6.09 2.35
C TRP A 89 16.85 -7.02 3.03
N LEU A 90 16.74 -8.33 2.81
CA LEU A 90 17.63 -9.35 3.38
C LEU A 90 19.05 -9.32 2.82
N LYS A 91 19.31 -8.62 1.70
CA LYS A 91 20.68 -8.40 1.19
C LYS A 91 21.53 -7.54 2.13
N SER A 92 20.89 -6.68 2.92
CA SER A 92 21.56 -5.69 3.78
C SER A 92 21.18 -5.80 5.26
N ASN A 93 20.17 -6.60 5.61
CA ASN A 93 19.66 -6.74 6.97
C ASN A 93 19.48 -8.22 7.30
N SER A 94 19.65 -8.60 8.56
CA SER A 94 19.36 -9.97 8.99
C SER A 94 17.85 -10.18 9.13
N ALA A 95 17.41 -11.43 9.02
CA ALA A 95 15.98 -11.75 9.12
C ALA A 95 15.38 -11.36 10.48
N GLU A 96 16.17 -11.41 11.54
CA GLU A 96 15.79 -11.02 12.90
C GLU A 96 15.54 -9.51 13.03
N GLN A 97 15.95 -8.69 12.06
CA GLN A 97 15.68 -7.26 12.01
C GLN A 97 14.39 -6.91 11.25
N LEU A 98 13.67 -7.90 10.74
CA LEU A 98 12.41 -7.73 10.03
C LEU A 98 11.24 -8.29 10.86
N PHE A 99 10.19 -7.50 11.04
CA PHE A 99 8.96 -7.91 11.73
C PHE A 99 7.74 -7.65 10.86
N PHE A 100 7.02 -8.73 10.50
CA PHE A 100 5.85 -8.66 9.65
C PHE A 100 4.56 -8.62 10.47
N ILE A 101 3.72 -7.62 10.22
CA ILE A 101 2.43 -7.46 10.88
C ILE A 101 1.32 -7.87 9.93
N SER A 102 0.48 -8.81 10.36
CA SER A 102 -0.76 -9.14 9.65
C SER A 102 -1.80 -8.05 9.88
N ASN A 103 -2.27 -7.41 8.81
CA ASN A 103 -3.38 -6.44 8.88
C ASN A 103 -4.66 -7.06 9.48
N ASN A 104 -4.93 -8.34 9.17
CA ASN A 104 -6.10 -9.03 9.73
C ASN A 104 -5.96 -9.19 11.24
N LYS A 105 -4.77 -9.59 11.72
CA LYS A 105 -4.48 -9.73 13.15
C LYS A 105 -4.50 -8.36 13.86
N LEU A 106 -3.96 -7.32 13.23
CA LEU A 106 -4.00 -5.97 13.78
C LEU A 106 -5.44 -5.47 13.95
N LYS A 107 -6.33 -5.76 13.00
CA LYS A 107 -7.75 -5.39 13.08
C LYS A 107 -8.52 -6.20 14.12
N SER A 108 -8.28 -7.50 14.23
CA SER A 108 -9.02 -8.37 15.14
C SER A 108 -8.46 -8.37 16.57
N ASN A 109 -7.15 -8.19 16.74
CA ASN A 109 -6.47 -8.14 18.03
C ASN A 109 -5.35 -7.07 18.06
N PRO A 110 -5.72 -5.78 18.10
CA PRO A 110 -4.76 -4.68 18.03
C PRO A 110 -3.84 -4.62 19.25
N VAL A 111 -4.34 -4.97 20.44
CA VAL A 111 -3.55 -4.94 21.69
C VAL A 111 -2.42 -5.96 21.65
N GLU A 112 -2.73 -7.21 21.32
CA GLU A 112 -1.72 -8.27 21.20
C GLU A 112 -0.73 -7.95 20.08
N THR A 113 -1.21 -7.49 18.93
CA THR A 113 -0.35 -7.15 17.79
C THR A 113 0.64 -6.04 18.15
N VAL A 114 0.20 -4.98 18.84
CA VAL A 114 1.10 -3.90 19.29
C VAL A 114 2.05 -4.38 20.40
N ALA A 115 1.63 -5.33 21.24
CA ALA A 115 2.52 -5.94 22.23
C ALA A 115 3.67 -6.70 21.57
N GLU A 116 3.41 -7.42 20.47
CA GLU A 116 4.45 -8.12 19.70
C GLU A 116 5.42 -7.13 19.05
N VAL A 117 4.91 -6.03 18.49
CA VAL A 117 5.75 -4.93 17.97
C VAL A 117 6.61 -4.31 19.07
N SER A 118 6.02 -4.08 20.25
CA SER A 118 6.76 -3.52 21.39
C SER A 118 7.90 -4.46 21.81
N LYS A 119 7.63 -5.78 21.88
CA LYS A 119 8.63 -6.80 22.19
C LYS A 119 9.75 -6.80 21.14
N PHE A 120 9.41 -6.76 19.87
CA PHE A 120 10.38 -6.71 18.77
C PHE A 120 11.30 -5.48 18.86
N LEU A 121 10.74 -4.31 19.21
CA LEU A 121 11.48 -3.07 19.38
C LEU A 121 12.22 -2.95 20.73
N GLY A 122 12.09 -3.92 21.63
CA GLY A 122 12.65 -3.84 22.99
C GLY A 122 11.98 -2.77 23.88
N LEU A 123 10.73 -2.41 23.57
CA LEU A 123 9.96 -1.39 24.29
C LEU A 123 9.02 -2.02 25.34
N PRO A 124 8.75 -1.32 26.46
CA PRO A 124 7.72 -1.74 27.39
C PRO A 124 6.35 -1.73 26.72
N HIS A 125 5.51 -2.71 27.05
CA HIS A 125 4.16 -2.76 26.52
C HIS A 125 3.33 -1.57 27.04
N PHE A 126 2.91 -0.69 26.12
CA PHE A 126 2.22 0.56 26.47
C PHE A 126 0.73 0.56 26.12
N LEU A 127 0.27 -0.30 25.21
CA LEU A 127 -1.13 -0.33 24.78
C LEU A 127 -1.94 -1.31 25.63
N LYS A 128 -2.68 -0.82 26.62
CA LYS A 128 -3.41 -1.69 27.57
C LYS A 128 -4.77 -2.18 27.05
N TYR A 129 -5.38 -1.45 26.12
CA TYR A 129 -6.71 -1.74 25.61
C TYR A 129 -6.86 -1.18 24.19
N SER A 130 -7.80 -1.75 23.42
CA SER A 130 -8.15 -1.24 22.11
C SER A 130 -9.00 0.01 22.26
N MET A 131 -8.62 1.09 21.61
CA MET A 131 -9.41 2.33 21.58
C MET A 131 -10.42 2.26 20.42
N THR A 132 -11.59 2.85 20.63
CA THR A 132 -12.49 3.21 19.55
C THR A 132 -11.84 4.30 18.67
N GLU A 133 -12.33 4.45 17.44
CA GLU A 133 -11.89 5.52 16.55
C GLU A 133 -12.06 6.91 17.18
N GLN A 134 -13.16 7.13 17.89
CA GLN A 134 -13.44 8.39 18.58
C GLN A 134 -12.42 8.68 19.69
N GLU A 135 -12.11 7.68 20.52
CA GLU A 135 -11.10 7.81 21.58
C GLU A 135 -9.70 8.05 21.00
N LEU A 136 -9.34 7.33 19.94
CA LEU A 136 -8.06 7.50 19.25
C LEU A 136 -7.96 8.91 18.66
N ASN A 137 -8.99 9.36 17.94
CA ASN A 137 -9.03 10.69 17.34
C ASN A 137 -8.94 11.79 18.40
N LYS A 138 -9.65 11.62 19.53
CA LYS A 138 -9.56 12.55 20.65
C LYS A 138 -8.13 12.61 21.21
N ARG A 139 -7.49 11.45 21.46
CA ARG A 139 -6.09 11.43 21.95
C ARG A 139 -5.11 12.05 20.96
N ILE A 140 -5.28 11.82 19.66
CA ILE A 140 -4.47 12.44 18.61
C ILE A 140 -4.66 13.96 18.65
N GLN A 141 -5.90 14.44 18.71
CA GLN A 141 -6.20 15.87 18.80
C GLN A 141 -5.64 16.52 20.06
N ASP A 142 -5.74 15.85 21.20
CA ASP A 142 -5.27 16.37 22.49
C ASP A 142 -3.73 16.45 22.52
N LYS A 143 -3.04 15.44 21.98
CA LYS A 143 -1.57 15.37 21.98
C LYS A 143 -0.92 16.13 20.82
N TYR A 144 -1.59 16.19 19.69
CA TYR A 144 -1.11 16.78 18.45
C TYR A 144 -2.20 17.66 17.81
N PRO A 145 -2.46 18.86 18.35
CA PRO A 145 -3.59 19.69 17.92
C PRO A 145 -3.59 20.11 16.45
N GLY A 146 -2.41 20.11 15.79
CA GLY A 146 -2.22 20.39 14.36
C GLY A 146 -2.33 19.15 13.46
N PHE A 147 -2.48 17.95 14.01
CA PHE A 147 -2.38 16.70 13.25
C PHE A 147 -3.36 16.64 12.07
N TRP A 148 -4.61 17.10 12.21
CA TRP A 148 -5.55 17.05 11.09
C TRP A 148 -5.39 18.19 10.08
N LYS A 149 -4.54 19.19 10.37
CA LYS A 149 -4.19 20.26 9.43
C LYS A 149 -2.94 19.94 8.62
N GLU A 150 -2.02 19.18 9.22
CA GLU A 150 -0.68 18.92 8.67
C GLU A 150 -0.46 17.44 8.33
N GLY A 151 -1.19 16.56 9.01
CA GLY A 151 -1.11 15.11 8.88
C GLY A 151 -1.90 14.61 7.68
N TRP A 152 -1.28 13.71 6.94
CA TRP A 152 -1.90 13.02 5.83
C TRP A 152 -2.76 11.88 6.36
N VAL A 153 -4.07 11.99 6.20
CA VAL A 153 -4.99 10.86 6.44
C VAL A 153 -5.27 10.22 5.10
N ILE A 154 -4.72 9.03 4.86
CA ILE A 154 -5.03 8.25 3.66
C ILE A 154 -6.34 7.50 3.94
N GLN A 155 -7.47 8.14 3.71
CA GLN A 155 -8.77 7.46 3.61
C GLN A 155 -8.89 6.92 2.18
N GLY A 156 -8.54 5.65 1.98
CA GLY A 156 -8.89 4.97 0.73
C GLY A 156 -10.41 4.81 0.67
N ALA A 157 -11.07 5.24 -0.41
CA ALA A 157 -12.42 4.74 -0.65
C ALA A 157 -12.30 3.25 -0.89
N ASP A 158 -13.18 2.48 -0.28
CA ASP A 158 -13.40 1.09 -0.63
C ASP A 158 -14.02 1.01 -2.03
N GLN A 159 -13.23 1.31 -3.07
CA GLN A 159 -13.59 0.94 -4.42
C GLN A 159 -13.44 -0.56 -4.50
N LYS A 160 -14.56 -1.26 -4.33
CA LYS A 160 -14.60 -2.71 -4.52
C LYS A 160 -14.12 -3.01 -5.93
N PHE A 161 -13.04 -3.77 -6.04
CA PHE A 161 -12.64 -4.36 -7.31
C PHE A 161 -13.80 -5.18 -7.86
N PRO A 162 -14.05 -5.15 -9.18
CA PRO A 162 -15.03 -6.04 -9.78
C PRO A 162 -14.68 -7.49 -9.46
N GLU A 163 -15.67 -8.28 -9.06
CA GLU A 163 -15.45 -9.64 -8.54
C GLU A 163 -14.72 -10.54 -9.54
N PHE A 164 -14.92 -10.33 -10.85
CA PHE A 164 -14.28 -11.09 -11.90
C PHE A 164 -12.75 -10.89 -11.99
N VAL A 165 -12.21 -9.79 -11.44
CA VAL A 165 -10.75 -9.52 -11.45
C VAL A 165 -10.05 -10.30 -10.35
N ARG A 166 -10.76 -10.64 -9.27
CA ARG A 166 -10.18 -11.29 -8.08
C ARG A 166 -9.50 -12.63 -8.41
N PRO A 167 -10.12 -13.57 -9.18
CA PRO A 167 -9.44 -14.81 -9.56
C PRO A 167 -8.16 -14.59 -10.39
N GLU A 168 -8.13 -13.56 -11.24
CA GLU A 168 -6.95 -13.22 -12.04
C GLU A 168 -5.79 -12.77 -11.15
N LEU A 169 -6.07 -11.90 -10.17
CA LEU A 169 -5.09 -11.42 -9.18
C LEU A 169 -4.63 -12.54 -8.26
N GLU A 170 -5.55 -13.37 -7.76
CA GLU A 170 -5.20 -14.51 -6.91
C GLU A 170 -4.29 -15.49 -7.66
N ALA A 171 -4.61 -15.82 -8.91
CA ALA A 171 -3.76 -16.67 -9.73
C ALA A 171 -2.38 -16.05 -9.98
N PHE A 172 -2.31 -14.72 -10.18
CA PHE A 172 -1.06 -13.99 -10.37
C PHE A 172 -0.18 -13.98 -9.10
N PHE A 173 -0.74 -13.69 -7.92
CA PHE A 173 0.03 -13.57 -6.67
C PHE A 173 0.34 -14.92 -6.01
N LYS A 174 -0.42 -15.98 -6.33
CA LYS A 174 -0.25 -17.33 -5.76
C LYS A 174 1.19 -17.87 -5.74
N PRO A 175 2.02 -17.78 -6.80
CA PRO A 175 3.40 -18.24 -6.74
C PRO A 175 4.26 -17.43 -5.76
N PHE A 176 4.03 -16.13 -5.63
CA PHE A 176 4.81 -15.24 -4.75
C PHE A 176 4.41 -15.35 -3.28
N ASN A 177 3.17 -15.76 -2.97
CA ASN A 177 2.67 -15.92 -1.61
C ASN A 177 3.05 -17.25 -0.93
N ARG A 178 3.71 -18.17 -1.66
CA ARG A 178 4.06 -19.52 -1.17
C ARG A 178 5.50 -19.67 -0.71
N GLN A 179 6.32 -18.65 -0.90
CA GLN A 179 7.74 -18.62 -0.58
C GLN A 179 7.97 -18.12 0.83
#